data_AF-A0A212UH90-F1
#
_entry.id   AF-A0A212UH90-F1
#
_cell.length_a   1.000
_cell.length_b   1.000
_cell.length_c   1.000
_cell.angle_alpha   90.00
_cell.angle_beta   90.00
_cell.angle_gamma   90.00
#
_symmetry.space_group_name_H-M   'P 1'
#
loop_
_entity.id
_entity.type
_entity.pdbx_description
1 polymer ?
#
loop_
_entity_poly.entity_id
_entity_poly.type
_entity_poly.pdbx_seq_one_letter_code
_entity_poly.pdbx_strand_id
1 'polypeptide(L)'
;MLSPPPLPPDDAAMTPRRFTDLLRHGRFTFTERELMEHLRMTYRTIKLREADPSTLTIAELLRVADLLDEPVQDIIAVVLAEVQGAPQPPAKGAPVG
;
A
#
# COMPACT_ATOMS: atom_id res chain seq x y z
N MET A 1 -10.09 -30.03 36.15
CA MET A 1 -9.11 -29.13 35.49
C MET A 1 -9.83 -28.46 34.33
N LEU A 2 -10.03 -27.14 34.40
CA LEU A 2 -10.64 -26.36 33.32
C LEU A 2 -9.55 -26.04 32.31
N SER A 3 -9.69 -26.52 31.07
CA SER A 3 -8.81 -26.13 29.97
C SER A 3 -8.92 -24.61 29.73
N PRO A 4 -7.81 -23.90 29.52
CA PRO A 4 -7.87 -22.50 29.16
C PRO A 4 -8.57 -22.35 27.79
N PRO A 5 -9.33 -21.27 27.58
CA PRO A 5 -9.94 -21.01 26.28
C PRO A 5 -8.85 -20.83 25.22
N PRO A 6 -9.09 -21.24 23.96
CA PRO A 6 -8.16 -20.98 22.88
C PRO A 6 -7.99 -19.47 22.74
N LEU A 7 -6.74 -19.00 22.76
CA LEU A 7 -6.40 -17.63 22.41
C LEU A 7 -6.97 -17.33 21.01
N PRO A 8 -7.59 -16.16 20.79
CA PRO A 8 -7.97 -15.76 19.45
C PRO A 8 -6.73 -15.81 18.55
N PRO A 9 -6.85 -16.25 17.28
CA PRO A 9 -5.74 -16.22 16.36
C PRO A 9 -5.21 -14.78 16.35
N ASP A 10 -3.93 -14.65 16.69
CA ASP A 10 -3.10 -13.46 16.54
C ASP A 10 -3.64 -12.67 15.35
N ASP A 11 -4.16 -11.47 15.63
CA ASP A 11 -4.48 -10.44 14.63
C ASP A 11 -3.38 -10.55 13.60
N ALA A 12 -3.74 -11.07 12.42
CA ALA A 12 -2.78 -11.45 11.40
C ALA A 12 -1.76 -10.34 11.35
N ALA A 13 -0.49 -10.66 11.61
CA ALA A 13 0.62 -9.74 11.48
C ALA A 13 0.60 -9.27 10.03
N MET A 14 -0.25 -8.28 9.76
CA MET A 14 -0.44 -7.66 8.47
C MET A 14 0.84 -6.91 8.32
N THR A 15 1.79 -7.54 7.63
CA THR A 15 2.99 -6.88 7.14
C THR A 15 2.53 -5.53 6.60
N PRO A 16 3.07 -4.41 7.11
CA PRO A 16 2.63 -3.08 6.69
C PRO A 16 2.63 -3.04 5.16
N ARG A 17 1.49 -2.75 4.54
CA ARG A 17 1.39 -2.69 3.08
C ARG A 17 2.41 -1.63 2.64
N ARG A 18 3.31 -1.98 1.74
CA ARG A 18 4.28 -1.02 1.19
C ARG A 18 3.78 -0.46 -0.12
N PHE A 19 4.29 0.70 -0.51
CA PHE A 19 4.03 1.31 -1.81
C PHE A 19 4.38 0.36 -2.96
N THR A 20 5.49 -0.38 -2.86
CA THR A 20 5.87 -1.37 -3.87
C THR A 20 4.87 -2.53 -3.95
N ASP A 21 4.29 -2.94 -2.81
CA ASP A 21 3.27 -3.99 -2.79
C ASP A 21 1.97 -3.55 -3.45
N LEU A 22 1.62 -2.26 -3.37
CA LEU A 22 0.48 -1.71 -4.12
C LEU A 22 0.62 -1.93 -5.62
N LEU A 23 1.83 -1.73 -6.16
CA LEU A 23 2.08 -1.83 -7.60
C LEU A 23 2.34 -3.25 -8.10
N ARG A 24 2.85 -4.14 -7.24
CA ARG A 24 3.37 -5.47 -7.64
C ARG A 24 2.57 -6.64 -7.11
N HIS A 25 1.91 -6.48 -5.98
CA HIS A 25 1.20 -7.54 -5.24
C HIS A 25 -0.27 -7.19 -4.97
N GLY A 26 -0.78 -6.15 -5.63
CA GLY A 26 -2.17 -5.73 -5.55
C GLY A 26 -3.12 -6.63 -6.35
N ARG A 27 -4.38 -6.19 -6.43
CA ARG A 27 -5.43 -6.84 -7.23
C ARG A 27 -5.08 -6.92 -8.72
N PHE A 28 -4.24 -6.00 -9.19
CA PHE A 28 -3.81 -5.87 -10.57
C PHE A 28 -2.32 -6.18 -10.69
N THR A 29 -1.94 -6.94 -11.72
CA THR A 29 -0.54 -7.18 -12.08
C THR A 29 -0.22 -6.34 -13.30
N PHE A 30 0.64 -5.34 -13.14
CA PHE A 30 1.07 -4.46 -14.22
C PHE A 30 2.48 -4.82 -14.69
N THR A 31 2.66 -4.89 -16.01
CA THR A 31 3.98 -4.88 -16.63
C THR A 31 4.67 -3.53 -16.41
N GLU A 32 5.99 -3.50 -16.55
CA GLU A 32 6.75 -2.25 -16.41
C GLU A 32 6.31 -1.20 -17.43
N ARG A 33 5.96 -1.63 -18.64
CA ARG A 33 5.44 -0.75 -19.69
C ARG A 33 4.11 -0.11 -19.29
N GLU A 34 3.17 -0.90 -18.77
CA GLU A 34 1.88 -0.38 -18.32
C GLU A 34 2.06 0.62 -17.18
N LEU A 35 2.94 0.33 -16.20
CA LEU A 35 3.24 1.28 -15.13
C LEU A 35 3.83 2.59 -15.68
N MET A 36 4.74 2.52 -16.64
CA MET A 36 5.30 3.73 -17.27
C MET A 36 4.23 4.55 -17.98
N GLU A 37 3.34 3.89 -18.71
CA GLU A 37 2.25 4.54 -19.47
C GLU A 37 1.22 5.18 -18.52
N HIS A 38 0.71 4.43 -17.54
CA HIS A 38 -0.32 4.91 -16.62
C HIS A 38 0.19 5.94 -15.63
N LEU A 39 1.38 5.74 -15.06
CA LEU A 39 1.97 6.68 -14.10
C LEU A 39 2.61 7.89 -14.79
N ARG A 40 2.75 7.85 -16.13
CA ARG A 40 3.45 8.86 -16.94
C ARG A 40 4.87 9.10 -16.44
N MET A 41 5.57 8.01 -16.15
CA MET A 41 6.91 8.02 -15.57
C MET A 41 7.86 7.18 -16.42
N THR A 42 9.15 7.51 -16.34
CA THR A 42 10.18 6.60 -16.86
C THR A 42 10.36 5.41 -15.90
N TYR A 43 10.86 4.29 -16.42
CA TYR A 43 11.25 3.14 -15.60
C TYR A 43 12.17 3.55 -14.42
N ARG A 44 13.17 4.40 -14.70
CA ARG A 44 14.10 4.90 -13.67
C ARG A 44 13.38 5.66 -12.56
N THR A 45 12.42 6.51 -12.93
CA THR A 45 11.61 7.26 -11.96
C THR A 45 10.78 6.31 -11.10
N ILE A 46 10.13 5.30 -11.70
CA ILE A 46 9.35 4.30 -10.94
C ILE A 46 10.25 3.58 -9.93
N LYS A 47 11.43 3.11 -10.35
CA LYS A 47 12.37 2.44 -9.44
C LYS A 47 12.85 3.35 -8.30
N LEU A 48 13.06 4.63 -8.58
CA LEU A 48 13.40 5.60 -7.54
C LEU A 48 12.27 5.77 -6.51
N ARG A 49 11.00 5.83 -6.96
CA ARG A 49 9.83 5.94 -6.07
C ARG A 49 9.55 4.65 -5.30
N GLU A 50 9.76 3.49 -5.91
CA GLU A 50 9.66 2.19 -5.23
C GLU A 50 10.72 2.06 -4.12
N ALA A 51 11.93 2.58 -4.35
CA ALA A 51 13.01 2.58 -3.36
C ALA A 51 12.82 3.64 -2.26
N ASP A 52 12.26 4.81 -2.60
CA ASP A 52 12.00 5.91 -1.68
C ASP A 52 10.66 6.62 -1.99
N PRO A 53 9.57 6.16 -1.36
CA PRO A 53 8.23 6.70 -1.61
C PRO A 53 8.01 8.09 -1.00
N SER A 54 8.92 8.59 -0.14
CA SER A 54 8.83 9.94 0.44
C SER A 54 8.92 11.05 -0.62
N THR A 55 9.46 10.70 -1.78
CA THR A 55 9.68 11.62 -2.90
C THR A 55 8.49 11.72 -3.84
N LEU A 56 7.43 10.92 -3.63
CA LEU A 56 6.20 10.95 -4.43
C LEU A 56 5.50 12.30 -4.32
N THR A 57 5.14 12.87 -5.46
CA THR A 57 4.31 14.08 -5.51
C THR A 57 2.83 13.73 -5.41
N ILE A 58 1.99 14.70 -5.02
CA ILE A 58 0.54 14.54 -4.99
C ILE A 58 -0.03 14.10 -6.34
N ALA A 59 0.49 14.66 -7.46
CA ALA A 59 0.04 14.29 -8.79
C ALA A 59 0.39 12.83 -9.16
N GLU A 60 1.48 12.30 -8.62
CA GLU A 60 1.89 10.91 -8.79
C GLU A 60 1.00 9.97 -7.95
N LEU A 61 0.70 10.36 -6.71
CA LEU A 61 -0.21 9.64 -5.82
C LEU A 61 -1.63 9.55 -6.39
N LEU A 62 -2.13 10.62 -7.01
CA LEU A 62 -3.42 10.62 -7.71
C LEU A 62 -3.41 9.63 -8.89
N ARG A 63 -2.34 9.59 -9.69
CA ARG A 63 -2.23 8.62 -10.79
C ARG A 63 -2.16 7.17 -10.29
N VAL A 64 -1.53 6.93 -9.14
CA VAL A 64 -1.51 5.61 -8.51
C VAL A 64 -2.90 5.22 -8.02
N ALA A 65 -3.63 6.14 -7.39
CA ALA A 65 -5.01 5.94 -6.96
C ALA A 65 -5.91 5.59 -8.16
N ASP A 66 -5.82 6.37 -9.24
CA ASP A 66 -6.55 6.12 -10.48
C ASP A 66 -6.20 4.75 -11.10
N LEU A 67 -4.92 4.37 -11.07
CA LEU A 67 -4.44 3.09 -11.61
C LEU A 67 -4.98 1.89 -10.81
N LEU A 68 -5.07 2.02 -9.49
CA LEU A 68 -5.47 0.94 -8.59
C LEU A 68 -6.99 0.90 -8.33
N ASP A 69 -7.74 1.89 -8.82
CA ASP A 69 -9.15 2.09 -8.50
C ASP A 69 -9.38 2.13 -6.97
N GLU A 70 -8.44 2.77 -6.25
CA GLU A 70 -8.46 2.94 -4.79
C GLU A 70 -8.54 4.44 -4.43
N PRO A 71 -9.18 4.83 -3.32
CA PRO A 71 -9.20 6.22 -2.86
C PRO A 71 -7.78 6.75 -2.60
N VAL A 72 -7.47 7.96 -3.07
CA VAL A 72 -6.14 8.57 -2.88
C VAL A 72 -5.73 8.68 -1.41
N GLN A 73 -6.69 8.81 -0.50
CA GLN A 73 -6.43 8.85 0.94
C GLN A 73 -5.82 7.54 1.46
N ASP A 74 -6.25 6.40 0.91
CA ASP A 74 -5.74 5.09 1.32
C ASP A 74 -4.32 4.88 0.78
N ILE A 75 -4.05 5.33 -0.45
CA ILE A 75 -2.70 5.35 -1.03
C ILE A 75 -1.76 6.24 -0.21
N ILE A 76 -2.21 7.45 0.16
CA ILE A 76 -1.45 8.36 1.02
C ILE A 76 -1.18 7.73 2.38
N ALA A 77 -2.18 7.09 3.01
CA ALA A 77 -2.02 6.46 4.31
C ALA A 77 -0.95 5.37 4.29
N VAL A 78 -0.92 4.54 3.23
CA VAL A 78 0.11 3.52 3.02
C VAL A 78 1.50 4.15 2.91
N VAL A 79 1.65 5.15 2.02
CA VAL A 79 2.94 5.82 1.80
C VAL A 79 3.43 6.52 3.06
N LEU A 80 2.55 7.20 3.79
CA LEU A 80 2.90 7.87 5.04
C LEU A 80 3.30 6.88 6.13
N ALA A 81 2.58 5.77 6.28
CA ALA A 81 2.92 4.72 7.23
C ALA A 81 4.30 4.13 6.93
N GLU A 82 4.61 3.85 5.66
CA GLU A 82 5.93 3.36 5.24
C GLU A 82 7.05 4.37 5.52
N VAL A 83 6.86 5.64 5.16
CA VAL A 83 7.85 6.70 5.39
C VAL A 83 8.09 6.95 6.89
N GLN A 84 7.06 6.80 7.72
CA GLN A 84 7.15 6.97 9.17
C GLN A 84 7.64 5.70 9.90
N GLY A 85 7.77 4.58 9.19
CA GLY A 85 8.03 3.27 9.82
C GLY A 85 6.91 2.83 10.77
N ALA A 86 5.70 3.36 10.59
CA ALA A 86 4.55 3.09 11.43
C ALA A 86 3.73 1.91 10.89
N PRO A 87 3.11 1.08 11.77
CA PRO A 87 2.11 0.13 11.33
C PRO A 87 0.91 0.87 10.72
N GLN A 88 0.41 0.38 9.59
CA GLN A 88 -0.63 1.03 8.80
C GLN A 88 -1.93 1.19 9.61
N PRO A 89 -2.65 2.32 9.51
CA PRO A 89 -3.97 2.45 10.11
C PRO A 89 -4.96 1.43 9.49
N PRO A 90 -5.92 0.92 10.26
CA PRO A 90 -6.89 -0.05 9.75
C PRO A 90 -7.69 0.57 8.60
N ALA A 91 -7.75 -0.15 7.47
CA ALA A 91 -8.57 0.23 6.32
C ALA A 91 -10.03 0.40 6.79
N LYS A 92 -10.66 1.49 6.39
CA LYS A 92 -12.00 1.86 6.86
C LYS A 92 -13.02 0.82 6.37
N GLY A 93 -13.39 -0.11 7.24
CA GLY A 93 -14.27 -1.24 6.92
C GLY A 93 -14.27 -2.38 7.95
N ALA A 94 -13.34 -2.42 8.90
CA ALA A 94 -13.38 -3.37 9.99
C ALA A 94 -14.46 -2.97 11.04
N PRO A 95 -15.42 -3.85 11.40
CA PRO A 95 -16.32 -3.58 12.50
C PRO A 95 -15.51 -3.62 13.80
N VAL A 96 -15.64 -2.55 14.60
CA VAL A 96 -15.20 -2.55 15.99
C VAL A 96 -16.17 -3.47 16.75
N GLY A 97 -15.68 -4.64 17.15
CA GLY A 97 -16.33 -5.55 18.09
C GLY A 97 -15.71 -5.41 19.47
#